data_AF-A0A382GK31-F1
#
_entry.id   AF-A0A382GK31-F1
#
_cell.length_a   1.000
_cell.length_b   1.000
_cell.length_c   1.000
_cell.angle_alpha   90.00
_cell.angle_beta   90.00
_cell.angle_gamma   90.00
#
_symmetry.space_group_name_H-M   'P 1'
#
loop_
_entity.id
_entity.type
_entity.pdbx_description
1 polymer ?
#
loop_
_entity_poly.entity_id
_entity_poly.type
_entity_poly.pdbx_seq_one_letter_code
_entity_poly.pdbx_strand_id
1 'polypeptide(L)'
;MFMKSLNFDSSNDLPNPMLVRASQVGKIVLGWNPKTAANWRCQKVGPRYYQDDLGSIYYKVDEIIEFFTRHQVQTKDCSILTLELEK
;
A
#
# COMPACT_ATOMS: atom_id res chain seq x y z
N MET A 1 13.94 -13.63 -14.27
CA MET A 1 12.81 -13.12 -13.45
C MET A 1 12.41 -11.78 -14.06
N PHE A 2 11.36 -11.74 -14.88
CA PHE A 2 10.97 -10.51 -15.59
C PHE A 2 10.23 -9.58 -14.62
N MET A 3 10.83 -8.45 -14.26
CA MET A 3 10.17 -7.37 -13.52
C MET A 3 9.34 -6.55 -14.50
N LYS A 4 8.04 -6.41 -14.20
CA LYS A 4 7.10 -5.65 -15.01
C LYS A 4 7.37 -4.17 -14.77
N SER A 5 7.95 -3.48 -15.77
CA SER A 5 8.09 -2.01 -15.72
C SER A 5 6.71 -1.37 -15.60
N LEU A 6 6.64 -0.23 -14.92
CA LEU A 6 5.43 0.58 -14.85
C LEU A 6 5.21 1.24 -16.23
N ASN A 7 4.66 0.49 -17.18
CA ASN A 7 4.14 1.07 -18.40
C ASN A 7 2.86 1.83 -18.05
N PHE A 8 2.98 3.16 -18.05
CA PHE A 8 1.87 4.07 -17.87
C PHE A 8 1.00 4.04 -19.12
N ASP A 9 -0.13 3.34 -19.04
CA ASP A 9 -1.08 3.28 -20.14
C ASP A 9 -2.06 4.46 -20.01
N SER A 10 -1.80 5.53 -20.77
CA SER A 10 -2.57 6.78 -20.75
C SER A 10 -3.99 6.65 -21.32
N SER A 11 -4.40 5.45 -21.72
CA SER A 11 -5.63 5.17 -22.47
C SER A 11 -6.80 4.68 -21.61
N ASN A 12 -6.61 4.45 -20.31
CA ASN A 12 -7.69 4.07 -19.40
C ASN A 12 -8.30 5.31 -18.73
N ASP A 13 -9.60 5.54 -18.93
CA ASP A 13 -10.42 6.55 -18.22
C ASP A 13 -10.52 6.33 -16.69
N LEU A 14 -9.85 5.31 -16.16
CA LEU A 14 -9.68 5.09 -14.73
C LEU A 14 -8.69 6.11 -14.18
N PRO A 15 -8.96 6.77 -13.05
CA PRO A 15 -8.03 7.71 -12.46
C PRO A 15 -6.69 7.00 -12.26
N ASN A 16 -5.67 7.66 -12.80
CA ASN A 16 -4.27 7.29 -12.71
C ASN A 16 -3.96 6.66 -11.34
N PRO A 17 -3.40 5.43 -11.26
CA PRO A 17 -3.21 4.75 -9.99
C PRO A 17 -2.48 5.67 -9.01
N MET A 18 -3.12 5.97 -7.87
CA MET A 18 -2.50 6.80 -6.85
C MET A 18 -1.33 6.02 -6.26
N LEU A 19 -0.12 6.40 -6.67
CA LEU A 19 1.12 5.81 -6.19
C LEU A 19 1.65 6.60 -5.00
N VAL A 20 2.06 5.90 -3.96
CA VAL A 20 2.80 6.48 -2.83
C VAL A 20 4.22 5.93 -2.82
N ARG A 21 5.20 6.82 -2.70
CA ARG A 21 6.61 6.42 -2.54
C ARG A 21 6.79 5.70 -1.19
N ALA A 22 7.61 4.66 -1.17
CA ALA A 22 7.90 3.87 0.04
C ALA A 22 8.38 4.72 1.23
N SER A 23 9.05 5.85 0.98
CA SER A 23 9.48 6.80 2.01
C SER A 23 8.33 7.59 2.66
N GLN A 24 7.11 7.52 2.11
CA GLN A 24 5.95 8.32 2.51
C GLN A 24 4.76 7.45 2.97
N VAL A 25 4.91 6.13 3.04
CA VAL A 25 3.81 5.19 3.36
C VAL A 25 3.15 5.43 4.72
N GLY A 26 3.89 5.97 5.69
CA GLY A 26 3.37 6.34 7.00
C GLY A 26 2.34 7.48 6.98
N LYS A 27 2.21 8.19 5.85
CA LYS A 27 1.14 9.18 5.62
C LYS A 27 -0.18 8.55 5.20
N ILE A 28 -0.15 7.30 4.73
CA ILE A 28 -1.33 6.55 4.26
C ILE A 28 -1.84 5.62 5.36
N VAL A 29 -0.92 4.87 5.99
CA VAL A 29 -1.27 3.94 7.07
C VAL A 29 -0.53 4.34 8.35
N LEU A 30 -1.31 4.75 9.35
CA LEU A 30 -0.79 5.12 10.66
C LEU A 30 0.00 3.94 11.27
N GLY A 31 1.21 4.21 11.75
CA GLY A 31 2.10 3.20 12.34
C GLY A 31 2.91 2.37 11.34
N TRP A 32 2.56 2.36 10.04
CA TRP A 32 3.36 1.69 9.02
C TRP A 32 4.44 2.61 8.46
N ASN A 33 5.61 2.61 9.08
CA ASN A 33 6.72 3.48 8.69
C ASN A 33 7.59 2.89 7.55
N PRO A 34 8.41 3.72 6.87
CA PRO A 34 9.25 3.27 5.75
C PRO A 34 10.24 2.14 6.07
N LYS A 35 10.76 2.08 7.32
CA LYS A 35 11.69 1.03 7.75
C LYS A 35 10.97 -0.31 7.88
N THR A 36 9.78 -0.32 8.47
CA THR A 36 8.91 -1.50 8.52
C THR A 36 8.57 -1.98 7.11
N ALA A 37 8.19 -1.07 6.22
CA ALA A 37 7.89 -1.39 4.82
C ALA A 37 9.10 -2.00 4.08
N ALA A 38 10.32 -1.52 4.33
CA ALA A 38 11.54 -2.11 3.77
C ALA A 38 11.80 -3.53 4.30
N ASN A 39 11.68 -3.74 5.62
CA ASN A 39 11.84 -5.07 6.22
C ASN A 39 10.82 -6.07 5.67
N TRP A 40 9.57 -5.66 5.53
CA TRP A 40 8.49 -6.47 4.97
C TRP A 40 8.80 -6.89 3.52
N ARG A 41 9.30 -5.98 2.69
CA ARG A 41 9.74 -6.32 1.32
C ARG A 41 10.85 -7.36 1.32
N CYS A 42 11.86 -7.23 2.18
CA CYS A 42 12.93 -8.23 2.32
C CYS A 42 12.39 -9.61 2.75
N GLN A 43 11.37 -9.62 3.61
CA GLN A 43 10.69 -10.82 4.08
C GLN A 43 9.63 -11.35 3.10
N LYS A 44 9.38 -10.65 1.98
CA LYS A 44 8.31 -10.95 1.01
C LYS A 44 6.92 -10.99 1.66
N VAL A 45 6.67 -10.13 2.64
CA VAL A 45 5.37 -9.90 3.27
C VAL A 45 4.90 -8.47 3.00
N GLY A 46 3.60 -8.21 3.13
CA GLY A 46 3.02 -6.87 2.97
C GLY A 46 2.32 -6.63 1.63
N PRO A 47 1.84 -5.38 1.41
CA PRO A 47 1.23 -4.99 0.15
C PRO A 47 2.24 -5.06 -0.99
N ARG A 48 1.73 -5.28 -2.21
CA ARG A 48 2.55 -5.36 -3.42
C ARG A 48 3.25 -4.01 -3.65
N TYR A 49 4.51 -4.08 -4.06
CA TYR A 49 5.31 -2.91 -4.39
C TYR A 49 5.75 -2.95 -5.85
N TYR A 50 6.07 -1.77 -6.36
CA TYR A 50 6.57 -1.52 -7.69
C TYR A 50 7.86 -0.76 -7.59
N GLN A 51 8.73 -0.95 -8.57
CA GLN A 51 10.01 -0.28 -8.65
C GLN A 51 10.06 0.46 -9.99
N ASP A 52 10.47 1.73 -9.96
CA ASP A 52 10.76 2.47 -11.19
C ASP A 52 12.16 2.13 -11.71
N ASP A 53 12.49 2.62 -12.90
CA ASP A 53 13.78 2.34 -13.54
C ASP A 53 14.98 2.93 -12.77
N LEU A 54 14.74 3.89 -11.87
CA LEU A 54 15.75 4.49 -10.99
C LEU A 54 15.91 3.74 -9.65
N GLY A 55 15.11 2.70 -9.42
CA GLY A 55 15.12 1.91 -8.21
C GLY A 55 14.33 2.49 -7.04
N SER A 56 13.57 3.58 -7.27
CA SER A 56 12.63 4.07 -6.28
C SER A 56 11.44 3.13 -6.17
N ILE A 57 10.94 2.99 -4.95
CA ILE A 57 9.91 2.01 -4.62
C ILE A 57 8.60 2.73 -4.36
N TYR A 58 7.54 2.19 -4.93
CA TYR A 58 6.18 2.71 -4.82
C TYR A 58 5.21 1.61 -4.46
N TYR A 59 4.08 2.02 -3.91
CA TYR A 59 2.92 1.19 -3.64
C TYR A 59 1.72 1.86 -4.28
N LYS A 60 0.78 1.07 -4.79
CA LYS A 60 -0.53 1.62 -5.12
C LYS A 60 -1.36 1.75 -3.84
N VAL A 61 -2.06 2.86 -3.70
CA VAL A 61 -2.86 3.17 -2.50
C VAL A 61 -4.01 2.17 -2.32
N ASP A 62 -4.66 1.74 -3.39
CA ASP A 62 -5.72 0.72 -3.38
C ASP A 62 -5.20 -0.63 -2.82
N GLU A 63 -4.05 -1.10 -3.28
CA GLU A 63 -3.43 -2.35 -2.83
C GLU A 63 -2.95 -2.25 -1.36
N ILE A 64 -2.54 -1.07 -0.90
CA ILE A 64 -2.27 -0.82 0.53
C ILE A 64 -3.56 -0.99 1.33
N ILE A 65 -4.63 -0.28 0.94
CA ILE A 65 -5.91 -0.31 1.66
C ILE A 65 -6.46 -1.73 1.70
N GLU A 66 -6.43 -2.43 0.57
CA GLU A 66 -6.88 -3.82 0.48
C GLU A 66 -6.09 -4.73 1.43
N PHE A 67 -4.75 -4.63 1.43
CA PHE A 67 -3.90 -5.45 2.28
C PHE A 67 -4.23 -5.24 3.76
N PHE A 68 -4.28 -3.99 4.24
CA PHE A 68 -4.51 -3.69 5.65
C PHE A 68 -5.96 -3.97 6.07
N THR A 69 -6.93 -3.86 5.16
CA THR A 69 -8.32 -4.24 5.43
C THR A 69 -8.48 -5.75 5.59
N ARG A 70 -7.76 -6.55 4.78
CA ARG A 70 -7.80 -8.03 4.88
C ARG A 70 -7.03 -8.58 6.08
N HIS A 71 -6.00 -7.88 6.56
CA HIS A 71 -5.11 -8.32 7.63
C HIS A 71 -5.26 -7.47 8.90
N GLN A 72 -6.50 -7.19 9.30
CA GLN A 72 -6.77 -6.46 10.54
C GLN A 72 -6.28 -7.26 11.75
N VAL A 73 -5.50 -6.61 12.61
CA VAL A 73 -5.07 -7.19 13.88
C VAL A 73 -6.13 -6.88 14.93
N GLN A 74 -6.95 -7.88 15.27
CA GLN A 74 -7.90 -7.76 16.37
C GLN A 74 -7.18 -8.05 17.69
N THR A 75 -7.04 -7.05 18.54
CA THR A 75 -6.59 -7.24 19.93
C THR A 75 -7.81 -7.31 20.85
N LYS A 76 -7.66 -7.94 22.03
CA LYS A 76 -8.76 -8.09 23.01
C LYS A 76 -9.36 -6.74 23.46
N ASP A 77 -8.58 -5.67 23.33
CA ASP A 77 -8.94 -4.33 23.77
C ASP A 77 -9.43 -3.42 22.61
N CYS A 78 -9.49 -3.93 21.38
CA CYS A 78 -10.01 -3.17 20.25
C CYS A 78 -11.55 -3.18 20.26
N SER A 79 -12.16 -2.04 20.59
CA SER A 79 -13.57 -1.79 20.27
C SER A 79 -13.69 -1.57 18.76
N ILE A 80 -14.59 -2.31 18.10
CA ILE A 80 -14.92 -2.04 16.71
C ILE A 80 -15.57 -0.66 16.67
N LEU A 81 -14.87 0.32 16.10
CA LEU A 81 -15.50 1.57 15.68
C LEU A 81 -16.35 1.22 14.46
N THR A 82 -17.61 0.88 14.71
CA THR A 82 -18.61 0.88 13.64
C THR A 82 -18.78 2.34 13.25
N LEU A 83 -18.06 2.77 12.21
CA LEU A 83 -18.39 4.02 11.52
C LEU A 83 -19.72 3.75 10.82
N GLU A 84 -20.82 4.02 11.53
CA GLU A 84 -22.12 4.15 10.90
C GLU A 84 -22.02 5.32 9.93
N LEU A 85 -21.79 5.00 8.65
CA LEU A 85 -22.00 5.93 7.57
C LEU A 85 -23.50 6.19 7.52
N GLU A 86 -23.94 7.23 8.22
CA GLU A 86 -25.29 7.77 8.08
C GLU A 86 -25.55 8.06 6.59
N LYS A 87 -26.69 7.54 6.13
CA LYS A 87 -27.15 7.55 4.73
C LYS A 87 -27.55 8.94 4.25
#